data_AF-A0A5N5NEM0-F1
#
_entry.id   AF-A0A5N5NEM0-F1
#
_cell.length_a   1.000
_cell.length_b   1.000
_cell.length_c   1.000
_cell.angle_alpha   90.00
_cell.angle_beta   90.00
_cell.angle_gamma   90.00
#
_symmetry.space_group_name_H-M   'P 1'
#
loop_
_entity.id
_entity.type
_entity.pdbx_description
1 polymer ?
#
loop_
_entity_poly.entity_id
_entity_poly.type
_entity_poly.pdbx_seq_one_letter_code
_entity_poly.pdbx_strand_id
1 'polypeptide(L)' 'MVEISSVCLQNALSECTNADGILLNTVEELDNMGLAYFRRKIGKPVWAIGPVLLSNRSHDQATITTER' A
#
# COMPACT_ATOMS: atom_id res chain seq x y z
N MET A 1 6.03 -20.94 6.05
CA MET A 1 4.75 -20.24 5.77
C MET A 1 4.63 -19.17 6.83
N VAL A 2 4.99 -17.92 6.51
CA VAL A 2 4.99 -16.84 7.52
C VAL A 2 3.55 -16.40 7.69
N GLU A 3 2.89 -16.85 8.76
CA GLU A 3 1.67 -16.21 9.23
C GLU A 3 2.07 -14.89 9.89
N ILE A 4 1.82 -13.78 9.21
CA ILE A 4 1.86 -12.46 9.84
C ILE A 4 0.60 -12.37 10.71
N SER A 5 0.68 -12.91 11.92
CA SER A 5 -0.38 -12.85 12.94
C SER A 5 -0.37 -11.51 13.68
N SER A 6 -0.44 -10.40 12.94
CA SER A 6 -0.74 -9.11 13.54
C SER A 6 -2.26 -9.01 13.73
N VAL A 7 -2.73 -8.97 14.97
CA VAL A 7 -4.15 -8.84 15.34
C VAL A 7 -4.82 -7.64 14.64
N CYS A 8 -4.07 -6.55 14.43
CA CYS A 8 -4.55 -5.37 13.71
C CYS A 8 -4.83 -5.66 12.22
N LEU A 9 -4.01 -6.51 11.59
CA LEU A 9 -4.22 -6.95 10.20
C LEU A 9 -5.36 -7.96 10.09
N GLN A 10 -5.58 -8.82 11.10
CA GLN A 10 -6.63 -9.85 11.03
C GLN A 10 -8.05 -9.23 10.94
N ASN A 11 -8.34 -8.24 11.78
CA ASN A 11 -9.66 -7.59 11.73
C ASN A 11 -9.85 -6.84 10.41
N ALA A 12 -8.86 -6.05 10.00
CA ALA A 12 -8.90 -5.35 8.71
C ALA A 12 -9.07 -6.32 7.53
N LEU A 13 -8.36 -7.44 7.52
CA LEU A 13 -8.47 -8.47 6.49
C LEU A 13 -9.87 -9.09 6.42
N SER A 14 -10.52 -9.33 7.56
CA SER A 14 -11.89 -9.87 7.59
C SER A 14 -12.95 -8.91 7.06
N GLU A 15 -12.72 -7.60 7.13
CA GLU A 15 -13.60 -6.61 6.51
C GLU A 15 -13.27 -6.46 5.02
N CYS A 16 -11.98 -6.56 4.65
CA CYS A 16 -11.54 -6.55 3.25
C CYS A 16 -12.13 -7.69 2.41
N THR A 17 -12.53 -8.81 3.00
CA THR A 17 -13.23 -9.88 2.27
C THR A 17 -14.65 -9.47 1.83
N ASN A 18 -15.24 -8.45 2.44
CA ASN A 18 -16.54 -7.92 2.02
C ASN A 18 -16.42 -6.81 0.96
N ALA A 19 -15.29 -6.08 0.90
CA ALA A 19 -15.06 -5.01 -0.08
C ALA A 19 -14.85 -5.54 -1.50
N ASP A 20 -15.23 -4.82 -2.56
CA ASP A 20 -15.03 -5.28 -3.96
C ASP A 20 -13.56 -5.28 -4.41
N GLY A 21 -12.71 -4.54 -3.72
CA GLY A 21 -11.28 -4.46 -3.99
C GLY A 21 -10.57 -3.57 -2.98
N ILE A 22 -9.24 -3.55 -3.04
CA ILE A 22 -8.40 -2.86 -2.05
C ILE A 22 -7.43 -1.94 -2.77
N LEU A 23 -7.33 -0.71 -2.28
CA LEU A 23 -6.33 0.25 -2.69
C LEU A 23 -5.27 0.36 -1.59
N LEU A 24 -4.05 -0.02 -1.91
CA LEU A 24 -2.91 0.10 -1.02
C LEU A 24 -2.10 1.35 -1.40
N ASN A 25 -1.85 2.20 -0.42
CA ASN A 25 -0.97 3.36 -0.58
C ASN A 25 0.51 2.91 -0.54
N THR A 26 0.90 2.15 -1.57
CA THR A 26 2.25 1.67 -1.83
C THR A 26 2.52 1.72 -3.33
N VAL A 27 3.78 1.52 -3.74
CA VAL A 27 4.17 1.29 -5.14
C VAL A 27 4.51 -0.20 -5.33
N GLU A 28 4.30 -0.74 -6.53
CA GLU A 28 4.54 -2.17 -6.79
C GLU A 28 6.01 -2.56 -6.58
N GLU A 29 6.94 -1.64 -6.87
CA GLU A 29 8.38 -1.83 -6.71
C GLU A 29 8.82 -1.95 -5.25
N LEU A 30 8.07 -1.36 -4.32
CA LEU A 30 8.42 -1.33 -2.90
C LEU A 30 8.09 -2.65 -2.21
N ASP A 31 6.93 -3.23 -2.51
CA ASP A 31 6.48 -4.46 -1.84
C ASP A 31 5.64 -5.37 -2.74
N ASN A 32 6.31 -5.92 -3.77
CA ASN A 32 5.70 -6.90 -4.67
C ASN A 32 5.25 -8.18 -3.93
N MET A 33 6.02 -8.62 -2.92
CA MET A 33 5.69 -9.83 -2.17
C MET A 33 4.44 -9.64 -1.31
N GLY A 34 4.28 -8.51 -0.63
CA GLY A 34 3.07 -8.16 0.11
C GLY A 34 1.85 -8.02 -0.80
N LEU A 35 1.98 -7.32 -1.93
CA LEU A 35 0.92 -7.21 -2.95
C LEU A 35 0.47 -8.59 -3.45
N ALA A 36 1.42 -9.46 -3.80
CA ALA A 36 1.12 -10.83 -4.22
C ALA A 36 0.45 -11.64 -3.10
N TYR A 37 0.87 -11.46 -1.85
CA TYR A 37 0.22 -12.09 -0.69
C TYR A 37 -1.23 -11.64 -0.54
N PHE A 38 -1.51 -10.33 -0.58
CA PHE A 38 -2.88 -9.83 -0.43
C PHE A 38 -3.79 -10.25 -1.59
N ARG A 39 -3.29 -10.17 -2.84
CA ARG A 39 -4.01 -10.67 -4.03
C ARG A 39 -4.39 -12.14 -3.88
N ARG A 40 -3.48 -12.98 -3.38
CA ARG A 40 -3.72 -14.42 -3.15
C ARG A 40 -4.63 -14.69 -1.96
N LYS A 41 -4.44 -13.98 -0.85
CA LYS A 41 -5.14 -14.26 0.42
C LYS A 41 -6.59 -13.77 0.39
N ILE A 42 -6.86 -12.65 -0.28
CA ILE A 42 -8.18 -12.01 -0.29
C ILE A 42 -9.01 -12.47 -1.49
N GLY A 43 -8.37 -12.86 -2.60
CA GLY A 43 -9.08 -13.34 -3.80
C GLY A 43 -9.83 -12.24 -4.54
N LYS A 44 -9.54 -10.96 -4.24
CA LYS A 44 -10.12 -9.79 -4.86
C LYS A 44 -9.05 -8.89 -5.47
N PRO A 45 -9.40 -7.98 -6.38
CA PRO A 45 -8.46 -7.03 -6.93
C PRO A 45 -7.77 -6.17 -5.85
N VAL A 46 -6.45 -6.05 -5.94
CA VAL A 46 -5.64 -5.19 -5.08
C VAL A 46 -4.72 -4.33 -5.95
N TRP A 47 -4.82 -3.01 -5.78
CA TRP A 47 -4.07 -2.02 -6.54
C TRP A 47 -3.12 -1.24 -5.64
N ALA A 48 -1.88 -1.09 -6.10
CA ALA A 48 -0.94 -0.14 -5.54
C ALA A 48 -1.23 1.24 -6.16
N ILE A 49 -1.54 2.24 -5.33
CA ILE A 49 -1.87 3.61 -5.78
C ILE A 49 -0.97 4.67 -5.16
N GLY A 50 0.06 4.23 -4.43
CA GLY A 50 0.90 5.11 -3.65
C GLY A 50 2.06 5.72 -4.44
N PRO A 51 2.81 6.62 -3.79
CA PRO A 51 2.43 7.30 -2.55
C PRO A 51 1.44 8.47 -2.82
N VAL A 52 0.22 8.36 -2.30
CA VAL A 52 -0.87 9.35 -2.48
C VAL A 52 -0.52 10.72 -1.86
N LEU A 53 0.40 10.75 -0.90
CA LEU A 53 0.86 12.02 -0.30
C LEU A 53 1.84 12.79 -1.19
N LEU A 54 2.44 12.15 -2.20
CA LEU A 54 3.36 12.83 -3.12
C LEU A 54 2.65 13.40 -4.36
N SER A 55 1.42 12.96 -4.67
CA SER A 55 0.69 13.42 -5.86
C SER A 55 0.25 14.88 -5.81
N ASN A 56 0.23 15.50 -4.62
CA ASN A 56 -0.10 16.92 -4.43
C ASN A 56 1.13 17.83 -4.31
N ARG A 57 2.36 17.31 -4.49
CA ARG A 57 3.55 18.16 -4.60
C ARG A 57 3.62 18.73 -6.01
N SER A 58 2.67 19.60 -6.34
CA SER A 58 2.80 20.57 -7.43
C SER A 58 4.09 21.35 -7.20
N HIS A 59 5.11 21.09 -8.01
CA HIS A 59 6.24 21.93 -8.43
C HIS A 59 6.76 23.12 -7.57
N ASP A 60 6.49 23.17 -6.26
CA ASP A 60 6.80 24.31 -5.37
C ASP A 60 7.89 23.97 -4.36
N GLN A 61 8.60 22.86 -4.54
CA GLN A 61 9.88 22.63 -3.86
C GLN A 61 10.91 22.02 -4.80
N ALA A 62 11.33 22.85 -5.74
CA ALA A 62 12.70 22.84 -6.26
C ALA A 62 13.49 24.01 -5.64
N THR A 63 13.39 24.25 -4.33
CA THR A 63 14.30 25.15 -3.61
C THR A 63 14.26 24.82 -2.12
N ILE A 64 15.24 24.04 -1.65
CA ILE A 64 15.95 24.26 -0.37
C ILE A 64 17.19 23.35 -0.41
N THR A 65 18.26 23.84 -1.02
CA THR A 65 19.45 24.42 -0.37
C THR A 65 20.47 23.33 -0.01
N THR A 66 21.48 23.21 -0.86
CA THR A 66 22.82 22.77 -0.46
C THR A 66 23.34 23.87 0.47
N GLU A 67 23.52 23.56 1.75
CA GLU A 67 24.44 24.33 2.60
C GLU A 67 25.62 23.43 2.94
N ARG A 68 26.80 24.03 2.82
CA ARG A 68 28.13 23.47 3.00
C ARG A 68 28.42 23.11 4.45
#